data_AF-A0A359E3N7-F1
#
_entry.id   AF-A0A359E3N7-F1
#
_cell.length_a   1.000
_cell.length_b   1.000
_cell.length_c   1.000
_cell.angle_alpha   90.00
_cell.angle_beta   90.00
_cell.angle_gamma   90.00
#
_symmetry.space_group_name_H-M   'P 1'
#
loop_
_entity.id
_entity.type
_entity.pdbx_description
1 polymer ?
#
loop_
_entity_poly.entity_id
_entity_poly.type
_entity_poly.pdbx_seq_one_letter_code
_entity_poly.pdbx_strand_id
1 'polypeptide(L)'
;MSEENGAVNLSVKNNIGTIEFYHPKGNSLPGAILRKLADTITNAGNSEEIRVLVIKSRGDGAFCAGASFDELISIEDYNEGKKFFMGFAHVLNAMKTCPKLIIVRV
;
A
#
# COMPACT_ATOMS: atom_id res chain seq x y z
N MET A 1 11.20 -11.50 -7.12
CA MET A 1 11.68 -10.20 -6.63
C MET A 1 11.99 -10.38 -5.16
N SER A 2 13.22 -10.10 -4.72
CA SER A 2 13.66 -10.34 -3.34
C SER A 2 12.77 -9.58 -2.34
N GLU A 3 12.41 -10.24 -1.24
CA GLU A 3 11.56 -9.66 -0.18
C GLU A 3 12.24 -8.50 0.58
N GLU A 4 13.52 -8.24 0.31
CA GLU A 4 14.32 -7.17 0.94
C GLU A 4 13.76 -5.77 0.69
N ASN A 5 13.14 -5.52 -0.47
CA ASN A 5 12.59 -4.20 -0.82
C ASN A 5 11.09 -4.06 -0.53
N GLY A 6 10.52 -5.01 0.22
CA GLY A 6 9.10 -5.10 0.48
C GLY A 6 8.28 -5.64 -0.70
N ALA A 7 7.01 -5.88 -0.44
CA ALA A 7 6.08 -6.47 -1.40
C ALA A 7 4.66 -5.93 -1.21
N VAL A 8 3.90 -5.94 -2.30
CA VAL A 8 2.45 -5.79 -2.32
C VAL A 8 1.92 -6.86 -3.25
N ASN A 9 1.03 -7.72 -2.76
CA ASN A 9 0.45 -8.83 -3.51
C ASN A 9 -1.07 -8.82 -3.36
N LEU A 10 -1.78 -9.09 -4.45
CA LEU A 10 -3.22 -9.30 -4.46
C LEU A 10 -3.50 -10.79 -4.64
N SER A 11 -4.40 -11.34 -3.83
CA SER A 11 -4.98 -12.66 -4.02
C SER A 11 -6.50 -12.55 -4.03
N VAL A 12 -7.18 -13.38 -4.83
CA VAL A 12 -8.65 -13.37 -4.91
C VAL A 12 -9.17 -14.74 -4.52
N LYS A 13 -10.10 -14.77 -3.57
CA LYS A 13 -10.80 -15.99 -3.15
C LYS A 13 -12.22 -15.65 -2.75
N ASN A 14 -13.20 -16.40 -3.26
CA ASN A 14 -14.63 -16.18 -2.96
C ASN A 14 -15.07 -14.72 -3.19
N ASN A 15 -14.61 -14.11 -4.29
CA ASN A 15 -14.84 -12.70 -4.63
C ASN A 15 -14.30 -11.68 -3.62
N ILE A 16 -13.44 -12.10 -2.69
CA ILE A 16 -12.72 -11.21 -1.76
C ILE A 16 -11.31 -11.04 -2.29
N GLY A 17 -10.97 -9.81 -2.67
CA GLY A 17 -9.60 -9.42 -2.98
C GLY A 17 -8.86 -9.14 -1.69
N THR A 18 -7.75 -9.82 -1.43
CA THR A 18 -6.88 -9.55 -0.29
C THR A 18 -5.58 -8.97 -0.79
N ILE A 19 -5.34 -7.69 -0.49
CA ILE A 19 -4.05 -7.02 -0.68
C ILE A 19 -3.23 -7.22 0.59
N GLU A 20 -2.13 -7.95 0.47
CA GLU A 20 -1.12 -8.07 1.52
C GLU A 20 0.09 -7.23 1.17
N PHE A 21 0.47 -6.31 2.06
CA PHE A 21 1.73 -5.57 1.95
C PHE A 21 2.73 -6.01 3.02
N TYR A 22 4.01 -5.85 2.72
CA TYR A 22 5.11 -6.22 3.60
C TYR A 22 6.31 -5.32 3.38
N HIS A 23 7.04 -5.03 4.46
CA HIS A 23 8.41 -4.55 4.38
C HIS A 23 9.19 -5.00 5.63
N PRO A 24 10.43 -5.49 5.50
CA PRO A 24 11.20 -6.02 6.63
C PRO A 24 11.43 -4.98 7.74
N LYS A 25 11.49 -3.69 7.39
CA LYS A 25 11.56 -2.59 8.37
C LYS A 25 10.17 -2.25 8.94
N GLY A 26 9.59 -3.17 9.72
CA GLY A 26 8.34 -2.92 10.46
C GLY A 26 7.13 -2.58 9.58
N ASN A 27 7.05 -3.15 8.38
CA ASN A 27 6.04 -2.80 7.39
C ASN A 27 6.01 -1.30 7.06
N SER A 28 7.18 -0.64 7.03
CA SER A 28 7.31 0.71 6.50
C SER A 28 6.82 0.78 5.06
N LEU A 29 6.35 1.95 4.64
CA LEU A 29 5.81 2.19 3.30
C LEU A 29 6.70 3.15 2.49
N PRO A 30 7.82 2.68 1.90
CA PRO A 30 8.61 3.45 0.94
C PRO A 30 7.77 3.86 -0.29
N GLY A 31 8.23 4.88 -1.02
CA GLY A 31 7.52 5.43 -2.18
C GLY A 31 7.14 4.37 -3.24
N ALA A 32 7.99 3.36 -3.45
CA ALA A 32 7.70 2.25 -4.36
C ALA A 32 6.55 1.35 -3.87
N ILE A 33 6.50 1.08 -2.57
CA ILE A 33 5.42 0.29 -1.93
C ILE A 33 4.12 1.09 -1.93
N LEU A 34 4.15 2.38 -1.60
CA LEU A 34 2.98 3.27 -1.67
C LEU A 34 2.38 3.29 -3.07
N ARG A 35 3.22 3.47 -4.10
CA ARG A 35 2.76 3.46 -5.50
C ARG A 35 2.13 2.12 -5.86
N LYS A 36 2.82 1.01 -5.59
CA LYS A 36 2.31 -0.33 -5.90
C LYS A 36 1.00 -0.61 -5.14
N LEU A 37 0.87 -0.17 -3.90
CA LEU A 37 -0.35 -0.29 -3.11
C LEU A 37 -1.51 0.51 -3.72
N ALA A 38 -1.29 1.77 -4.09
CA ALA A 38 -2.29 2.61 -4.75
C ALA A 38 -2.76 2.01 -6.09
N ASP A 39 -1.82 1.54 -6.91
CA ASP A 39 -2.11 0.89 -8.20
C ASP A 39 -2.90 -0.42 -7.98
N THR A 40 -2.50 -1.22 -6.98
CA THR A 40 -3.18 -2.49 -6.66
C THR A 40 -4.60 -2.24 -6.16
N ILE A 41 -4.82 -1.22 -5.32
CA ILE A 41 -6.17 -0.83 -4.86
C ILE A 41 -7.03 -0.40 -6.04
N THR A 42 -6.49 0.43 -6.94
CA THR A 42 -7.22 0.92 -8.12
C THR A 42 -7.61 -0.24 -9.04
N ASN A 43 -6.67 -1.12 -9.37
CA ASN A 43 -6.92 -2.28 -10.22
C ASN A 43 -7.90 -3.26 -9.58
N ALA A 44 -7.73 -3.55 -8.29
CA ALA A 44 -8.64 -4.39 -7.55
C ALA A 44 -10.04 -3.77 -7.47
N GLY A 45 -10.15 -2.45 -7.37
CA GLY A 45 -11.40 -1.69 -7.41
C GLY A 45 -12.15 -1.79 -8.75
N ASN A 46 -11.44 -1.95 -9.86
CA ASN A 46 -12.03 -2.04 -11.19
C ASN A 46 -12.38 -3.47 -11.64
N SER A 47 -11.91 -4.51 -10.94
CA SER A 47 -12.16 -5.91 -11.32
C SER A 47 -13.58 -6.39 -11.00
N GLU A 48 -14.38 -6.85 -11.96
CA GLU A 48 -15.73 -7.36 -11.69
C GLU A 48 -15.75 -8.62 -10.78
N GLU A 49 -14.64 -9.35 -10.70
CA GLU A 49 -14.52 -10.55 -9.87
C GLU A 49 -14.50 -10.22 -8.37
N ILE A 50 -13.95 -9.07 -7.98
CA ILE A 50 -13.78 -8.68 -6.58
C ILE A 50 -14.99 -7.88 -6.13
N ARG A 51 -15.67 -8.30 -5.05
CA ARG A 51 -16.80 -7.57 -4.45
C ARG A 51 -16.40 -6.76 -3.22
N VAL A 52 -15.42 -7.26 -2.47
CA VAL A 52 -14.89 -6.64 -1.24
C VAL A 52 -13.37 -6.70 -1.26
N LEU A 53 -12.71 -5.64 -0.79
CA LEU A 53 -11.26 -5.56 -0.68
C LEU A 53 -10.84 -5.61 0.78
N VAL A 54 -9.94 -6.53 1.13
CA VAL A 54 -9.26 -6.58 2.43
C VAL A 54 -7.83 -6.12 2.24
N ILE A 55 -7.39 -5.16 3.04
CA ILE A 55 -5.99 -4.72 3.10
C ILE A 55 -5.41 -5.18 4.44
N LYS A 56 -4.28 -5.89 4.40
CA LYS A 56 -3.56 -6.36 5.58
C LYS A 56 -2.05 -6.22 5.42
N SER A 57 -1.36 -6.07 6.54
CA SER A 57 0.08 -6.33 6.60
C SER A 57 0.36 -7.83 6.63
N ARG A 58 1.58 -8.21 6.23
CA ARG A 58 2.11 -9.56 6.40
C ARG A 58 2.66 -9.74 7.82
N GLY A 59 2.54 -10.96 8.33
CA GLY A 59 3.07 -11.37 9.63
C GLY A 59 2.23 -10.84 10.80
N ASP A 60 2.78 -11.02 12.00
CA ASP A 60 2.13 -10.69 13.28
C ASP A 60 2.75 -9.45 13.96
N GLY A 61 3.63 -8.74 13.25
CA GLY A 61 4.28 -7.52 13.73
C GLY A 61 3.44 -6.26 13.52
N ALA A 62 4.11 -5.10 13.47
CA ALA A 62 3.44 -3.82 13.22
C ALA A 62 2.63 -3.86 11.92
N PHE A 63 1.42 -3.32 11.92
CA PHE A 63 0.65 -3.16 10.68
C PHE A 63 1.39 -2.26 9.68
N CYS A 64 1.75 -1.06 10.12
CA CYS A 64 2.54 -0.11 9.36
C CYS A 64 3.31 0.78 10.34
N ALA A 65 4.64 0.76 10.31
CA ALA A 65 5.48 1.64 11.12
C ALA A 65 5.60 3.08 10.56
N GLY A 66 4.88 3.38 9.48
CA GLY A 66 4.87 4.69 8.84
C GLY A 66 5.75 4.76 7.59
N ALA A 67 6.25 5.96 7.31
CA ALA A 67 7.10 6.22 6.14
C ALA A 67 8.49 5.60 6.28
N SER A 68 9.20 5.45 5.17
CA SER A 68 10.62 5.11 5.20
C SER A 68 11.41 6.27 5.81
N PHE A 69 12.11 6.02 6.93
CA PHE A 69 12.97 7.03 7.55
C PHE A 69 14.12 7.43 6.63
N ASP A 70 14.69 6.47 5.89
CA ASP A 70 15.78 6.69 4.95
C ASP A 70 15.35 7.65 3.81
N GLU A 71 14.11 7.49 3.30
CA GLU A 71 13.56 8.39 2.27
C GLU A 71 13.18 9.76 2.85
N LEU A 72 12.80 9.84 4.13
CA LEU A 72 12.45 11.10 4.78
C LEU A 72 13.68 11.99 4.97
N ILE A 73 14.81 11.41 5.41
CA ILE A 73 16.06 12.17 5.62
C ILE A 73 16.78 12.55 4.31
N SER A 74 16.43 11.90 3.19
CA SER A 74 17.03 12.19 1.88
C SER A 74 16.32 13.31 1.11
N ILE A 75 15.33 13.98 1.71
CA ILE A 75 14.63 15.10 1.08
C ILE A 75 15.49 16.35 1.16
N GLU A 76 15.89 16.88 0.01
CA GLU A 76 16.75 18.08 -0.06
C GLU A 76 15.96 19.35 -0.40
N ASP A 77 14.80 19.20 -1.05
CA ASP A 77 14.00 20.35 -1.48
C ASP A 77 12.47 20.13 -1.40
N TYR A 78 11.73 21.21 -1.69
CA TYR A 78 10.27 21.21 -1.69
C TYR A 78 9.66 20.23 -2.70
N ASN A 79 10.26 20.07 -3.88
CA ASN A 79 9.73 19.19 -4.92
C ASN A 79 9.88 17.72 -4.51
N GLU A 80 11.02 17.35 -3.92
CA GLU A 80 11.25 16.03 -3.36
C GLU A 80 10.32 15.75 -2.18
N GLY A 81 10.18 16.71 -1.26
CA GLY A 81 9.25 16.60 -0.14
C GLY A 81 7.81 16.41 -0.60
N LYS A 82 7.36 17.20 -1.57
CA LYS A 82 6.05 17.04 -2.19
C LYS A 82 5.91 15.64 -2.79
N LYS A 83 6.88 15.16 -3.55
CA LYS A 83 6.85 13.83 -4.17
C LYS A 83 6.75 12.71 -3.14
N PHE A 84 7.48 12.81 -2.03
CA PHE A 84 7.43 11.88 -0.91
C PHE A 84 6.04 11.83 -0.28
N PHE A 85 5.48 12.97 0.15
CA PHE A 85 4.16 13.02 0.79
C PHE A 85 3.01 12.68 -0.17
N MET A 86 3.15 12.96 -1.46
CA MET A 86 2.17 12.59 -2.47
C MET A 86 1.98 11.07 -2.58
N GLY A 87 2.99 10.25 -2.24
CA GLY A 87 2.85 8.79 -2.20
C GLY A 87 1.69 8.34 -1.29
N PHE A 88 1.57 8.94 -0.10
CA PHE A 88 0.47 8.66 0.83
C PHE A 88 -0.87 9.19 0.29
N ALA A 89 -0.85 10.39 -0.29
CA ALA A 89 -2.04 10.98 -0.89
C ALA A 89 -2.62 10.10 -2.01
N HIS A 90 -1.76 9.47 -2.82
CA HIS A 90 -2.20 8.54 -3.87
C HIS A 90 -2.87 7.30 -3.31
N VAL A 91 -2.35 6.69 -2.23
CA VAL A 91 -2.98 5.54 -1.56
C VAL A 91 -4.34 5.93 -0.99
N LEU A 92 -4.41 7.03 -0.23
CA LEU A 92 -5.66 7.51 0.36
C LEU A 92 -6.70 7.85 -0.72
N ASN A 93 -6.28 8.47 -1.82
CA ASN A 93 -7.17 8.77 -2.93
C ASN A 93 -7.65 7.49 -3.62
N ALA A 94 -6.77 6.52 -3.88
CA ALA A 94 -7.15 5.22 -4.44
C ALA A 94 -8.17 4.49 -3.55
N MET A 95 -8.00 4.53 -2.22
CA MET A 95 -8.99 4.00 -1.28
C MET A 95 -10.31 4.75 -1.34
N LYS A 96 -10.26 6.09 -1.34
CA LYS A 96 -11.44 6.96 -1.39
C LYS A 96 -12.27 6.78 -2.67
N THR A 97 -11.61 6.60 -3.82
CA THR A 97 -12.28 6.48 -5.13
C THR A 97 -12.61 5.03 -5.50
N CYS A 98 -12.15 4.06 -4.71
CA CYS A 98 -12.46 2.65 -4.96
C CYS A 98 -13.98 2.43 -4.85
N PRO A 99 -14.64 1.82 -5.86
CA PRO A 99 -16.09 1.61 -5.83
C PRO A 99 -16.52 0.44 -4.92
N LYS A 100 -15.59 -0.14 -4.15
CA LYS A 100 -15.81 -1.34 -3.34
C LYS A 100 -15.60 -1.05 -1.87
N LEU A 101 -16.29 -1.80 -1.02
CA LEU A 101 -16.02 -1.78 0.42
C LEU A 101 -14.57 -2.23 0.66
N ILE A 102 -13.82 -1.37 1.35
CA ILE A 102 -12.46 -1.67 1.82
C ILE A 102 -12.52 -1.95 3.32
N ILE A 103 -11.96 -3.08 3.74
CA ILE A 103 -11.75 -3.45 5.14
C ILE A 103 -10.25 -3.48 5.39
N VAL A 104 -9.79 -2.72 6.37
CA VAL A 104 -8.40 -2.75 6.81
C VAL A 104 -8.29 -3.66 8.03
N ARG A 105 -7.49 -4.73 7.93
CA ARG A 105 -7.21 -5.65 9.04
C ARG A 105 -5.89 -5.24 9.70
N VAL A 106 -6.01 -4.44 10.76
CA VAL A 106 -4.91 -3.91 11.57
C VAL A 106 -4.50 -4.92 12.64
#